data_AF-A0A9P6GUS3-F1
#
_entry.id   AF-A0A9P6GUS3-F1
#
_cell.length_a   1.000
_cell.length_b   1.000
_cell.length_c   1.000
_cell.angle_alpha   90.00
_cell.angle_beta   90.00
_cell.angle_gamma   90.00
#
_symmetry.space_group_name_H-M   'P 1'
#
loop_
_entity.id
_entity.type
_entity.pdbx_description
1 polymer ?
#
loop_
_entity_poly.entity_id
_entity_poly.type
_entity_poly.pdbx_seq_one_letter_code
_entity_poly.pdbx_strand_id
1 'polypeptide(L)'
;MAKPDITLYTTQTPNGIKISIALEELGLPYKVHKIEISKNTQKEPWFLEINPNGRIPALTDTFSDGRTISLFESGSIMQYLVSRYDTEHKISYPEGSREWYEMNNWLFFQNAGVGPMQGQANHFTRYAPEHIEYGVNRYQNETRRLYGVLNSHLSEKKIPYLTGEKCTIADTDIAHWGWIAAAGWCGVDIEHFPALKAWEERMAARPAVEKGRHVPDPHTIKELLKDKEAMEKHAAESRAWVQKGMKEDAEKLKK
;
A
#
# COMPACT_ATOMS: atom_id res chain seq x y z
N MET A 1 -16.60 20.30 13.81
CA MET A 1 -16.52 19.41 12.62
C MET A 1 -17.52 18.29 12.82
N ALA A 2 -18.15 17.77 11.76
CA ALA A 2 -18.95 16.56 11.87
C ALA A 2 -18.09 15.44 12.46
N LYS A 3 -18.68 14.60 13.31
CA LYS A 3 -17.99 13.43 13.88
C LYS A 3 -17.60 12.52 12.70
N PRO A 4 -16.35 12.02 12.64
CA PRO A 4 -15.94 11.10 11.58
C PRO A 4 -16.87 9.88 11.54
N ASP A 5 -17.37 9.53 10.36
CA ASP A 5 -18.12 8.28 10.11
C ASP A 5 -17.40 7.46 9.03
N ILE A 6 -16.15 7.13 9.36
CA ILE A 6 -15.23 6.51 8.43
C ILE A 6 -15.52 5.02 8.34
N THR A 7 -15.72 4.53 7.11
CA THR A 7 -15.71 3.10 6.80
C THR A 7 -14.61 2.80 5.79
N LEU A 8 -13.67 1.95 6.19
CA LEU A 8 -12.56 1.47 5.36
C LEU A 8 -12.92 0.13 4.73
N TYR A 9 -12.97 0.10 3.40
CA TYR A 9 -13.13 -1.12 2.61
C TYR A 9 -11.77 -1.61 2.13
N THR A 10 -11.31 -2.72 2.70
CA THR A 10 -9.90 -3.13 2.54
C THR A 10 -9.72 -4.64 2.59
N THR A 11 -8.51 -5.09 2.30
CA THR A 11 -8.09 -6.49 2.40
C THR A 11 -6.61 -6.54 2.75
N GLN A 12 -6.12 -7.66 3.28
CA GLN A 12 -4.78 -7.81 3.84
C GLN A 12 -3.69 -7.78 2.75
N THR A 13 -3.37 -6.60 2.24
CA THR A 13 -2.44 -6.34 1.14
C THR A 13 -1.59 -5.11 1.43
N PRO A 14 -0.44 -4.93 0.76
CA PRO A 14 0.36 -3.72 0.90
C PRO A 14 -0.40 -2.42 0.64
N ASN A 15 -1.42 -2.42 -0.23
CA ASN A 15 -2.27 -1.24 -0.46
C ASN A 15 -3.37 -1.08 0.58
N GLY A 16 -3.94 -2.17 1.06
CA GLY A 16 -5.03 -2.15 2.02
C GLY A 16 -4.63 -1.62 3.40
N ILE A 17 -3.46 -2.02 3.89
CA ILE A 17 -2.99 -1.63 5.23
C ILE A 17 -2.55 -0.16 5.31
N LYS A 18 -2.42 0.52 4.16
CA LYS A 18 -2.05 1.94 4.10
C LYS A 18 -3.07 2.86 4.74
N ILE A 19 -4.33 2.50 4.67
CA ILE A 19 -5.36 3.39 5.19
C ILE A 19 -5.58 3.11 6.67
N SER A 20 -5.52 1.85 7.10
CA SER A 20 -5.63 1.51 8.52
C SER A 20 -4.51 2.14 9.34
N ILE A 21 -3.25 2.02 8.92
CA ILE A 21 -2.15 2.64 9.69
C ILE A 21 -2.27 4.18 9.70
N ALA A 22 -2.68 4.83 8.60
CA ALA A 22 -2.90 6.27 8.59
C ALA A 22 -4.02 6.69 9.58
N LEU A 23 -5.10 5.90 9.65
CA LEU A 23 -6.18 6.12 10.61
C LEU A 23 -5.71 5.92 12.06
N GLU A 24 -4.87 4.92 12.32
CA GLU A 24 -4.27 4.68 13.66
C GLU A 24 -3.31 5.80 14.07
N GLU A 25 -2.47 6.32 13.15
CA GLU A 25 -1.56 7.45 13.43
C GLU A 25 -2.34 8.72 13.79
N LEU A 26 -3.47 8.94 13.14
CA LEU A 26 -4.37 10.07 13.43
C LEU A 26 -5.27 9.81 14.65
N GLY A 27 -5.32 8.59 15.16
CA GLY A 27 -6.22 8.20 16.25
C GLY A 27 -7.70 8.32 15.89
N LEU A 28 -8.05 8.16 14.61
CA LEU A 28 -9.42 8.29 14.13
C LEU A 28 -10.20 7.01 14.37
N PRO A 29 -11.47 7.08 14.83
CA PRO A 29 -12.33 5.92 14.87
C PRO A 29 -12.82 5.57 13.44
N TYR A 30 -12.78 4.28 13.09
CA TYR A 30 -13.25 3.79 11.79
C TYR A 30 -13.86 2.40 11.91
N LYS A 31 -14.77 2.09 10.98
CA LYS A 31 -15.29 0.76 10.74
C LYS A 31 -14.47 0.10 9.63
N VAL A 32 -14.33 -1.22 9.69
CA VAL A 32 -13.61 -1.98 8.66
C VAL A 32 -14.59 -2.93 7.98
N HIS A 33 -14.65 -2.85 6.66
CA HIS A 33 -15.36 -3.80 5.81
C HIS A 33 -14.34 -4.59 5.01
N LYS A 34 -14.19 -5.88 5.34
CA LYS A 34 -13.26 -6.77 4.65
C LYS A 34 -13.80 -7.12 3.26
N ILE A 35 -13.00 -6.87 2.24
CA ILE A 35 -13.31 -7.22 0.86
C ILE A 35 -12.62 -8.53 0.48
N GLU A 36 -13.43 -9.51 0.09
CA GLU A 36 -12.96 -10.81 -0.38
C GLU A 36 -12.63 -10.76 -1.88
N ILE A 37 -11.39 -10.36 -2.20
CA ILE A 37 -10.95 -10.24 -3.61
C ILE A 37 -10.97 -11.56 -4.38
N SER A 38 -10.85 -12.69 -3.67
CA SER A 38 -10.97 -14.04 -4.24
C SER A 38 -12.37 -14.36 -4.76
N LYS A 39 -13.39 -13.71 -4.20
CA LYS A 39 -14.80 -13.82 -4.61
C LYS A 39 -15.23 -12.71 -5.56
N ASN A 40 -14.31 -11.84 -5.99
CA ASN A 40 -14.61 -10.67 -6.82
C ASN A 40 -15.59 -9.67 -6.18
N THR A 41 -15.68 -9.59 -4.85
CA THR A 41 -16.56 -8.64 -4.15
C THR A 41 -16.30 -7.18 -4.54
N GLN A 42 -15.04 -6.83 -4.84
CA GLN A 42 -14.65 -5.52 -5.36
C GLN A 42 -15.22 -5.18 -6.75
N LYS A 43 -15.91 -6.12 -7.41
CA LYS A 43 -16.57 -5.94 -8.70
C LYS A 43 -18.09 -5.96 -8.59
N GLU A 44 -18.63 -6.12 -7.40
CA GLU A 44 -20.08 -6.05 -7.17
C GLU A 44 -20.59 -4.61 -7.37
N PRO A 45 -21.84 -4.42 -7.87
CA PRO A 45 -22.36 -3.09 -8.21
C PRO A 45 -22.25 -2.07 -7.07
N TRP A 46 -22.56 -2.47 -5.84
CA TRP A 46 -22.48 -1.58 -4.67
C TRP A 46 -21.06 -1.11 -4.38
N PHE A 47 -20.04 -1.94 -4.62
CA PHE A 47 -18.65 -1.55 -4.42
C PHE A 47 -18.19 -0.63 -5.55
N LEU A 48 -18.67 -0.88 -6.77
CA LEU A 48 -18.37 -0.03 -7.93
C LEU A 48 -18.97 1.38 -7.82
N GLU A 49 -20.08 1.54 -7.09
CA GLU A 49 -20.62 2.86 -6.73
C GLU A 49 -19.67 3.65 -5.81
N ILE A 50 -18.88 2.96 -4.98
CA ILE A 50 -17.87 3.58 -4.11
C ILE A 50 -16.57 3.80 -4.87
N ASN A 51 -16.10 2.77 -5.58
CA ASN A 51 -14.88 2.80 -6.38
C ASN A 51 -15.12 2.17 -7.76
N PRO A 52 -15.25 2.98 -8.83
CA PRO A 52 -15.51 2.48 -10.17
C PRO A 52 -14.33 1.67 -10.76
N ASN A 53 -13.10 1.82 -10.24
CA ASN A 53 -11.96 0.97 -10.62
C ASN A 53 -12.14 -0.47 -10.11
N GLY A 54 -12.98 -0.67 -9.09
CA GLY A 54 -13.22 -1.97 -8.46
C GLY A 54 -11.93 -2.56 -7.89
N ARG A 55 -11.21 -1.75 -7.11
CA ARG A 55 -9.96 -2.09 -6.42
C ARG A 55 -10.04 -1.63 -4.97
N ILE A 56 -9.27 -2.26 -4.09
CA ILE A 56 -9.05 -1.78 -2.72
C ILE A 56 -7.75 -0.97 -2.65
N PRO A 57 -7.56 -0.11 -1.63
CA PRO A 57 -8.56 0.30 -0.64
C PRO A 57 -9.59 1.28 -1.21
N ALA A 58 -10.75 1.36 -0.55
CA ALA A 58 -11.73 2.43 -0.70
C ALA A 58 -12.18 2.90 0.69
N LEU A 59 -12.64 4.14 0.80
CA LEU A 59 -13.09 4.74 2.06
C LEU A 59 -14.34 5.56 1.84
N THR A 60 -15.31 5.45 2.75
CA THR A 60 -16.44 6.38 2.82
C THR A 60 -16.40 7.16 4.12
N ASP A 61 -16.86 8.41 4.07
CA ASP A 61 -16.96 9.30 5.24
C ASP A 61 -18.12 10.27 5.07
N THR A 62 -18.52 10.98 6.13
CA THR A 62 -19.48 12.08 6.06
C THR A 62 -18.76 13.40 5.81
N PHE A 63 -18.99 14.01 4.66
CA PHE A 63 -18.36 15.27 4.26
C PHE A 63 -18.94 16.49 5.00
N SER A 64 -18.35 17.66 4.78
CA SER A 64 -18.72 18.90 5.47
C SER A 64 -20.16 19.36 5.21
N ASP A 65 -20.75 18.94 4.09
CA ASP A 65 -22.14 19.22 3.72
C ASP A 65 -23.14 18.17 4.25
N GLY A 66 -22.68 17.21 5.06
CA GLY A 66 -23.48 16.15 5.64
C GLY A 66 -23.77 14.97 4.71
N ARG A 67 -23.25 14.98 3.48
CA ARG A 67 -23.41 13.86 2.53
C ARG A 67 -22.24 12.90 2.61
N THR A 68 -22.47 11.65 2.25
CA THR A 68 -21.40 10.65 2.13
C THR A 68 -20.48 11.00 0.97
N ILE A 69 -19.18 10.99 1.22
CA ILE A 69 -18.13 11.03 0.20
C ILE A 69 -17.52 9.64 0.04
N SER A 70 -17.30 9.22 -1.20
CA SER A 70 -16.62 7.98 -1.55
C SER A 70 -15.24 8.30 -2.11
N LEU A 71 -14.22 7.63 -1.59
CA LEU A 71 -12.82 7.87 -1.91
C LEU A 71 -12.15 6.56 -2.32
N PHE A 72 -11.35 6.61 -3.37
CA PHE A 72 -10.54 5.50 -3.86
C PHE A 72 -9.15 6.01 -4.24
N GLU A 73 -8.22 5.08 -4.53
CA GLU A 73 -6.77 5.31 -4.59
C GLU A 73 -6.16 5.66 -3.24
N SER A 74 -5.20 4.83 -2.78
CA SER A 74 -4.67 4.96 -1.43
C SER A 74 -4.06 6.33 -1.15
N GLY A 75 -3.32 6.88 -2.13
CA GLY A 75 -2.71 8.20 -1.99
C GLY A 75 -3.74 9.32 -1.88
N SER A 76 -4.83 9.25 -2.65
CA SER A 76 -5.93 10.22 -2.57
C SER A 76 -6.65 10.14 -1.22
N ILE A 77 -6.87 8.92 -0.71
CA ILE A 77 -7.49 8.73 0.61
C ILE A 77 -6.61 9.34 1.71
N MET A 78 -5.29 9.13 1.67
CA MET A 78 -4.38 9.70 2.68
C MET A 78 -4.34 11.23 2.62
N GLN A 79 -4.32 11.82 1.41
CA GLN A 79 -4.45 13.26 1.20
C GLN A 79 -5.74 13.81 1.83
N TYR A 80 -6.86 13.13 1.61
CA TYR A 80 -8.13 13.49 2.25
C TYR A 80 -8.04 13.44 3.77
N LEU A 81 -7.49 12.35 4.34
CA LEU A 81 -7.39 12.17 5.79
C LEU A 81 -6.55 13.27 6.44
N VAL A 82 -5.38 13.61 5.87
CA VAL A 82 -4.54 14.66 6.46
C VAL A 82 -5.12 16.05 6.29
N SER A 83 -5.68 16.36 5.10
CA SER A 83 -6.32 17.65 4.86
C SER A 83 -7.52 17.87 5.80
N ARG A 84 -8.29 16.80 6.06
CA ARG A 84 -9.53 16.90 6.84
C ARG A 84 -9.32 16.80 8.34
N TYR A 85 -8.44 15.92 8.79
CA TYR A 85 -8.35 15.50 10.19
C TYR A 85 -6.99 15.75 10.84
N ASP A 86 -5.92 15.96 10.07
CA ASP A 86 -4.60 16.23 10.61
C ASP A 86 -4.34 17.73 10.83
N THR A 87 -5.22 18.39 11.60
CA THR A 87 -5.16 19.84 11.84
C THR A 87 -3.89 20.29 12.60
N GLU A 88 -3.23 19.36 13.28
CA GLU A 88 -1.97 19.60 14.01
C GLU A 88 -0.74 19.20 13.19
N HIS A 89 -0.92 18.70 11.95
CA HIS A 89 0.16 18.26 11.09
C HIS A 89 1.07 17.20 11.76
N LYS A 90 0.46 16.22 12.42
CA LYS A 90 1.14 15.09 13.08
C LYS A 90 1.85 14.21 12.07
N ILE A 91 1.19 13.94 10.94
CA ILE A 91 1.71 13.12 9.83
C ILE A 91 1.65 13.88 8.49
N SER A 92 1.66 15.20 8.53
CA SER A 92 1.62 16.04 7.33
C SER A 92 2.35 17.36 7.54
N TYR A 93 2.26 18.22 6.55
CA TYR A 93 2.71 19.61 6.59
C TYR A 93 1.56 20.53 6.17
N PRO A 94 1.62 21.83 6.52
CA PRO A 94 0.65 22.80 6.05
C PRO A 94 0.57 22.83 4.53
N GLU A 95 -0.65 22.80 3.99
CA GLU A 95 -0.87 22.86 2.55
C GLU A 95 -0.22 24.13 1.96
N GLY A 96 0.49 23.96 0.85
CA GLY A 96 1.23 25.05 0.19
C GLY A 96 2.62 25.33 0.75
N SER A 97 3.04 24.66 1.83
CA SER A 97 4.43 24.73 2.30
C SER A 97 5.39 23.99 1.35
N ARG A 98 6.70 24.27 1.44
CA ARG A 98 7.71 23.55 0.65
C ARG A 98 7.74 22.07 0.97
N GLU A 99 7.62 21.74 2.24
CA GLU A 99 7.63 20.38 2.79
C GLU A 99 6.39 19.61 2.34
N TRP A 100 5.24 20.26 2.19
CA TRP A 100 4.04 19.65 1.63
C TRP A 100 4.25 19.18 0.18
N TYR A 101 4.89 20.00 -0.65
CA TYR A 101 5.19 19.59 -2.03
C TYR A 101 6.25 18.49 -2.09
N GLU A 102 7.27 18.54 -1.23
CA GLU A 102 8.25 17.45 -1.13
C GLU A 102 7.60 16.14 -0.68
N MET A 103 6.70 16.19 0.31
CA MET A 103 5.91 15.05 0.74
C MET A 103 5.10 14.46 -0.43
N ASN A 104 4.45 15.31 -1.22
CA ASN A 104 3.68 14.87 -2.37
C ASN A 104 4.56 14.23 -3.45
N ASN A 105 5.78 14.74 -3.69
CA ASN A 105 6.71 14.12 -4.63
C ASN A 105 6.97 12.64 -4.29
N TRP A 106 7.21 12.34 -3.01
CA TRP A 106 7.45 10.98 -2.53
C TRP A 106 6.20 10.10 -2.55
N LEU A 107 5.04 10.67 -2.19
CA LEU A 107 3.75 9.99 -2.30
C LEU A 107 3.46 9.55 -3.74
N PHE A 108 3.59 10.47 -4.70
CA PHE A 108 3.37 10.13 -6.11
C PHE A 108 4.46 9.21 -6.68
N PHE A 109 5.71 9.32 -6.21
CA PHE A 109 6.77 8.37 -6.54
C PHE A 109 6.41 6.94 -6.13
N GLN A 110 5.76 6.76 -4.98
CA GLN A 110 5.25 5.46 -4.57
C GLN A 110 4.14 4.98 -5.51
N ASN A 111 3.11 5.81 -5.70
CA ASN A 111 1.90 5.44 -6.41
C ASN A 111 2.18 5.11 -7.88
N ALA A 112 3.13 5.81 -8.52
CA ALA A 112 3.49 5.63 -9.91
C ALA A 112 4.72 4.73 -10.15
N GLY A 113 5.58 4.59 -9.15
CA GLY A 113 6.84 3.86 -9.25
C GLY A 113 6.81 2.56 -8.45
N VAL A 114 7.07 2.66 -7.14
CA VAL A 114 7.35 1.48 -6.30
C VAL A 114 6.20 0.47 -6.31
N GLY A 115 4.97 0.93 -6.05
CA GLY A 115 3.80 0.03 -5.98
C GLY A 115 3.56 -0.71 -7.29
N PRO A 116 3.35 0.00 -8.42
CA PRO A 116 3.11 -0.64 -9.71
C PRO A 116 4.25 -1.56 -10.16
N MET A 117 5.51 -1.12 -10.06
CA MET A 117 6.65 -1.89 -10.55
C MET A 117 6.89 -3.15 -9.71
N GLN A 118 6.80 -3.06 -8.39
CA GLN A 118 6.89 -4.23 -7.54
C GLN A 118 5.68 -5.17 -7.70
N GLY A 119 4.48 -4.64 -7.97
CA GLY A 119 3.32 -5.44 -8.33
C GLY A 119 3.57 -6.31 -9.57
N GLN A 120 4.22 -5.76 -10.60
CA GLN A 120 4.63 -6.53 -11.77
C GLN A 120 5.73 -7.55 -11.42
N ALA A 121 6.71 -7.17 -10.60
CA ALA A 121 7.75 -8.10 -10.15
C ALA A 121 7.14 -9.31 -9.41
N ASN A 122 6.14 -9.09 -8.54
CA ASN A 122 5.37 -10.15 -7.88
C ASN A 122 4.67 -11.05 -8.90
N HIS A 123 4.02 -10.45 -9.91
CA HIS A 123 3.31 -11.20 -10.94
C HIS A 123 4.25 -12.13 -11.71
N PHE A 124 5.32 -11.61 -12.31
CA PHE A 124 6.25 -12.43 -13.09
C PHE A 124 7.03 -13.44 -12.24
N THR A 125 7.29 -13.14 -10.97
CA THR A 125 8.04 -14.03 -10.07
C THR A 125 7.17 -15.16 -9.50
N ARG A 126 5.88 -14.92 -9.22
CA ARG A 126 5.04 -15.86 -8.45
C ARG A 126 3.76 -16.31 -9.16
N TYR A 127 3.13 -15.44 -9.95
CA TYR A 127 1.76 -15.62 -10.43
C TYR A 127 1.64 -15.87 -11.94
N ALA A 128 2.68 -15.58 -12.72
CA ALA A 128 2.72 -15.94 -14.13
C ALA A 128 2.64 -17.47 -14.28
N PRO A 129 1.91 -17.97 -15.29
CA PRO A 129 1.73 -19.41 -15.48
C PRO A 129 3.03 -20.07 -15.97
N GLU A 130 3.86 -19.30 -16.67
CA GLU A 130 5.15 -19.69 -17.21
C GLU A 130 6.23 -18.73 -16.72
N HIS A 131 7.46 -19.23 -16.58
CA HIS A 131 8.59 -18.40 -16.18
C HIS A 131 9.10 -17.59 -17.38
N ILE A 132 8.90 -16.27 -17.35
CA ILE A 132 9.35 -15.35 -18.40
C ILE A 132 10.54 -14.57 -17.86
N GLU A 133 11.75 -15.05 -18.14
CA GLU A 133 13.01 -14.51 -17.60
C GLU A 133 13.14 -12.99 -17.84
N TYR A 134 12.84 -12.52 -19.05
CA TYR A 134 12.88 -11.08 -19.36
C TYR A 134 11.95 -10.26 -18.46
N GLY A 135 10.72 -10.75 -18.22
CA GLY A 135 9.74 -10.07 -17.38
C GLY A 135 10.22 -10.01 -15.93
N VAL A 136 10.68 -11.14 -15.38
CA VAL A 136 11.24 -11.20 -14.03
C VAL A 136 12.41 -10.23 -13.88
N ASN A 137 13.41 -10.31 -14.76
CA ASN A 137 14.60 -9.48 -14.70
C ASN A 137 14.28 -7.99 -14.85
N ARG A 138 13.41 -7.63 -15.81
CA ARG A 138 13.00 -6.23 -16.03
C ARG A 138 12.39 -5.62 -14.76
N TYR A 139 11.38 -6.28 -14.18
CA TYR A 139 10.66 -5.70 -13.06
C TYR A 139 11.42 -5.80 -11.73
N GLN A 140 12.19 -6.87 -11.50
CA GLN A 140 13.06 -6.92 -10.33
C GLN A 140 14.17 -5.86 -10.40
N ASN A 141 14.77 -5.62 -11.57
CA ASN A 141 15.79 -4.58 -11.73
C ASN A 141 15.20 -3.18 -11.53
N GLU A 142 13.99 -2.92 -12.03
CA GLU A 142 13.33 -1.64 -11.78
C GLU A 142 12.96 -1.46 -10.30
N THR A 143 12.47 -2.51 -9.62
CA THR A 143 12.25 -2.46 -8.16
C THR A 143 13.56 -2.19 -7.41
N ARG A 144 14.66 -2.86 -7.76
CA ARG A 144 15.99 -2.58 -7.17
C ARG A 144 16.44 -1.14 -7.41
N ARG A 145 16.23 -0.59 -8.61
CA ARG A 145 16.55 0.81 -8.94
C ARG A 145 15.77 1.77 -8.05
N LEU A 146 14.46 1.55 -7.90
CA LEU A 146 13.60 2.38 -7.05
C LEU A 146 14.01 2.30 -5.57
N TYR A 147 14.34 1.10 -5.08
CA TYR A 147 14.90 0.94 -3.72
C TYR A 147 16.24 1.64 -3.55
N GLY A 148 17.07 1.62 -4.60
CA GLY A 148 18.32 2.38 -4.65
C GLY A 148 18.08 3.88 -4.46
N VAL A 149 17.09 4.46 -5.14
CA VAL A 149 16.71 5.88 -4.98
C VAL A 149 16.33 6.19 -3.53
N LEU A 150 15.47 5.36 -2.91
CA LEU A 150 15.06 5.54 -1.52
C LEU A 150 16.24 5.41 -0.55
N ASN A 151 17.07 4.38 -0.73
CA ASN A 151 18.24 4.13 0.11
C ASN A 151 19.26 5.27 0.00
N SER A 152 19.57 5.74 -1.21
CA SER A 152 20.48 6.87 -1.44
C SER A 152 19.95 8.12 -0.76
N HIS A 153 18.69 8.49 -0.96
CA HIS A 153 18.09 9.68 -0.34
C HIS A 153 18.16 9.64 1.19
N LEU A 154 17.80 8.51 1.81
CA LEU A 154 17.89 8.32 3.26
C LEU A 154 19.34 8.40 3.77
N SER A 155 20.28 7.81 3.05
CA SER A 155 21.69 7.75 3.44
C SER A 155 22.43 9.07 3.26
N GLU A 156 22.26 9.75 2.12
CA GLU A 156 22.98 10.98 1.76
C GLU A 156 22.52 12.15 2.62
N LYS A 157 21.21 12.27 2.85
CA LYS A 157 20.66 13.33 3.69
C LYS A 157 20.78 13.04 5.19
N LYS A 158 21.12 11.79 5.58
CA LYS A 158 21.19 11.33 6.97
C LYS A 158 19.92 11.63 7.76
N ILE A 159 18.77 11.58 7.08
CA ILE A 159 17.46 11.89 7.66
C ILE A 159 16.73 10.60 8.07
N PRO A 160 16.00 10.61 9.19
CA PRO A 160 15.26 9.43 9.64
C PRO A 160 14.03 9.13 8.79
N TYR A 161 13.56 10.08 7.97
CA TYR A 161 12.35 9.98 7.17
C TYR A 161 12.58 10.68 5.80
N LEU A 162 11.88 10.25 4.75
CA LEU A 162 11.90 10.79 3.39
C LEU A 162 11.65 12.29 3.34
N THR A 163 10.82 12.83 4.23
CA THR A 163 10.58 14.28 4.33
C THR A 163 11.38 14.99 5.42
N GLY A 164 12.39 14.34 6.02
CA GLY A 164 13.29 14.95 7.00
C GLY A 164 13.19 14.30 8.39
N GLU A 165 12.95 15.10 9.42
CA GLU A 165 12.92 14.63 10.82
C GLU A 165 11.55 14.12 11.28
N LYS A 166 10.48 14.45 10.53
CA LYS A 166 9.10 14.08 10.83
C LYS A 166 8.64 12.95 9.92
N CYS A 167 7.97 11.97 10.50
CA CYS A 167 7.22 10.95 9.78
C CYS A 167 5.91 11.56 9.25
N THR A 168 5.73 11.62 7.93
CA THR A 168 4.55 12.21 7.27
C THR A 168 3.91 11.25 6.28
N ILE A 169 2.78 11.53 5.64
CA ILE A 169 2.17 10.59 4.65
C ILE A 169 3.03 10.29 3.40
N ALA A 170 4.24 10.86 3.28
CA ALA A 170 5.29 10.38 2.38
C ALA A 170 6.12 9.22 2.97
N ASP A 171 6.28 9.21 4.30
CA ASP A 171 6.94 8.21 5.14
C ASP A 171 5.96 7.20 5.77
N THR A 172 4.92 7.71 6.44
CA THR A 172 3.61 7.09 6.67
C THR A 172 2.78 6.97 5.40
N ASP A 173 3.38 7.21 4.24
CA ASP A 173 3.12 6.32 3.12
C ASP A 173 3.58 4.92 3.56
N ILE A 174 2.70 4.25 4.29
CA ILE A 174 2.66 2.79 4.46
C ILE A 174 2.75 2.08 3.10
N ALA A 175 2.52 2.85 2.05
CA ALA A 175 2.80 2.60 0.67
C ALA A 175 4.22 2.17 0.32
N HIS A 176 5.22 2.50 1.11
CA HIS A 176 6.51 1.85 0.98
C HIS A 176 6.61 0.69 1.96
N TRP A 177 6.22 0.84 3.23
CA TRP A 177 6.44 -0.21 4.24
C TRP A 177 5.81 -1.55 3.87
N GLY A 178 4.51 -1.59 3.52
CA GLY A 178 3.86 -2.86 3.17
C GLY A 178 4.48 -3.53 1.92
N TRP A 179 5.00 -2.72 1.01
CA TRP A 179 5.66 -3.18 -0.21
C TRP A 179 7.11 -3.61 0.07
N ILE A 180 7.87 -2.84 0.83
CA ILE A 180 9.26 -3.10 1.24
C ILE A 180 9.35 -4.28 2.20
N ALA A 181 8.42 -4.41 3.15
CA ALA A 181 8.30 -5.59 4.00
C ALA A 181 8.03 -6.88 3.19
N ALA A 182 7.46 -6.72 1.99
CA ALA A 182 7.24 -7.79 1.01
C ALA A 182 8.35 -7.85 -0.07
N ALA A 183 9.52 -7.22 0.11
CA ALA A 183 10.62 -7.25 -0.86
C ALA A 183 11.06 -8.69 -1.21
N GLY A 184 11.17 -9.56 -0.19
CA GLY A 184 11.50 -10.97 -0.42
C GLY A 184 10.45 -11.71 -1.29
N TRP A 185 9.21 -11.23 -1.29
CA TRP A 185 8.14 -11.82 -2.08
C TRP A 185 8.34 -11.57 -3.59
N CYS A 186 8.85 -10.38 -3.96
CA CYS A 186 9.17 -10.03 -5.34
C CYS A 186 10.55 -10.53 -5.80
N GLY A 187 11.33 -11.18 -4.92
CA GLY A 187 12.68 -11.65 -5.20
C GLY A 187 13.76 -10.56 -5.12
N VAL A 188 13.49 -9.48 -4.39
CA VAL A 188 14.47 -8.43 -4.09
C VAL A 188 14.95 -8.59 -2.65
N ASP A 189 16.26 -8.67 -2.48
CA ASP A 189 16.88 -8.72 -1.16
C ASP A 189 17.11 -7.30 -0.62
N ILE A 190 16.44 -6.99 0.49
CA ILE A 190 16.51 -5.70 1.17
C ILE A 190 17.86 -5.46 1.85
N GLU A 191 18.64 -6.51 2.12
CA GLU A 191 19.96 -6.39 2.77
C GLU A 191 20.96 -5.56 1.95
N HIS A 192 20.75 -5.47 0.62
CA HIS A 192 21.54 -4.58 -0.25
C HIS A 192 21.26 -3.07 -0.03
N PHE A 193 20.23 -2.73 0.76
CA PHE A 193 19.75 -1.37 0.98
C PHE A 193 19.71 -1.06 2.50
N PRO A 194 20.86 -0.89 3.16
CA PRO A 194 20.93 -0.81 4.62
C PRO A 194 20.18 0.39 5.22
N ALA A 195 20.19 1.55 4.55
CA ALA A 195 19.46 2.72 5.02
C ALA A 195 17.94 2.53 4.89
N LEU A 196 17.51 1.86 3.81
CA LEU A 196 16.11 1.50 3.59
C LEU A 196 15.63 0.46 4.59
N LYS A 197 16.45 -0.55 4.90
CA LYS A 197 16.17 -1.55 5.94
C LYS A 197 16.03 -0.90 7.32
N ALA A 198 16.95 -0.03 7.70
CA ALA A 198 16.88 0.69 8.98
C ALA A 198 15.62 1.58 9.07
N TRP A 199 15.20 2.18 7.95
CA TRP A 199 13.93 2.90 7.87
C TRP A 199 12.73 1.95 8.04
N GLU A 200 12.73 0.78 7.41
CA GLU A 200 11.66 -0.22 7.52
C GLU A 200 11.47 -0.69 8.97
N GLU A 201 12.58 -1.00 9.65
CA GLU A 201 12.59 -1.41 11.06
C GLU A 201 12.09 -0.28 11.99
N ARG A 202 12.50 0.97 11.71
CA ARG A 202 12.01 2.15 12.45
C ARG A 202 10.50 2.33 12.29
N MET A 203 9.97 2.11 11.10
CA MET A 203 8.53 2.18 10.83
C MET A 203 7.79 1.05 11.54
N ALA A 204 8.29 -0.19 11.47
CA ALA A 204 7.69 -1.34 12.14
C ALA A 204 7.61 -1.18 13.67
N ALA A 205 8.54 -0.44 14.27
CA ALA A 205 8.55 -0.16 15.72
C ALA A 205 7.47 0.85 16.17
N ARG A 206 6.79 1.54 15.23
CA ARG A 206 5.76 2.53 15.58
C ARG A 206 4.47 1.82 16.03
N PRO A 207 3.86 2.24 17.17
CA PRO A 207 2.64 1.59 17.67
C PRO A 207 1.46 1.61 16.69
N ALA A 208 1.28 2.69 15.95
CA ALA A 208 0.21 2.81 14.96
C ALA A 208 0.44 1.91 13.73
N VAL A 209 1.69 1.75 13.29
CA VAL A 209 2.07 0.81 12.23
C VAL A 209 1.78 -0.62 12.68
N GLU A 210 2.19 -0.97 13.90
CA GLU A 210 1.93 -2.29 14.49
C GLU A 210 0.43 -2.59 14.57
N LYS A 211 -0.40 -1.66 15.03
CA LYS A 211 -1.85 -1.87 15.08
C LYS A 211 -2.45 -1.95 13.68
N GLY A 212 -2.18 -0.98 12.84
CA GLY A 212 -2.85 -0.84 11.55
C GLY A 212 -2.44 -1.92 10.54
N ARG A 213 -1.23 -2.50 10.63
CA ARG A 213 -0.83 -3.60 9.73
C ARG A 213 -1.72 -4.84 9.92
N HIS A 214 -2.28 -5.06 11.11
CA HIS A 214 -3.15 -6.20 11.41
C HIS A 214 -4.62 -5.99 11.00
N VAL A 215 -4.91 -5.00 10.15
CA VAL A 215 -6.26 -4.69 9.67
C VAL A 215 -6.36 -4.97 8.17
N PRO A 216 -7.35 -5.75 7.70
CA PRO A 216 -8.46 -6.34 8.46
C PRO A 216 -8.10 -7.66 9.15
N ASP A 217 -6.98 -8.28 8.80
CA ASP A 217 -6.52 -9.56 9.34
C ASP A 217 -5.05 -9.45 9.79
N PRO A 218 -4.53 -10.38 10.62
CA PRO A 218 -3.14 -10.32 11.03
C PRO A 218 -2.15 -10.30 9.86
N HIS A 219 -1.18 -9.39 9.90
CA HIS A 219 -0.11 -9.32 8.90
C HIS A 219 1.01 -10.33 9.18
N THR A 220 1.13 -11.33 8.33
CA THR A 220 2.06 -12.47 8.49
C THR A 220 3.12 -12.56 7.40
N ILE A 221 3.29 -11.54 6.53
CA ILE A 221 4.20 -11.64 5.38
C ILE A 221 5.64 -11.96 5.78
N LYS A 222 6.14 -11.38 6.88
CA LYS A 222 7.51 -11.62 7.37
C LYS A 222 7.70 -13.04 7.90
N GLU A 223 6.65 -13.65 8.45
CA GLU A 223 6.66 -15.04 8.91
C GLU A 223 6.60 -15.97 7.69
N LEU A 224 5.72 -15.66 6.73
CA LEU A 224 5.58 -16.37 5.48
C LEU A 224 6.89 -16.39 4.68
N LEU A 225 7.65 -15.29 4.67
CA LEU A 225 8.95 -15.21 3.98
C LEU A 225 10.04 -16.09 4.61
N LYS A 226 9.91 -16.47 5.89
CA LYS A 226 10.86 -17.35 6.58
C LYS A 226 10.59 -18.83 6.30
N ASP A 227 9.37 -19.17 5.92
CA ASP A 227 8.93 -20.54 5.62
C ASP A 227 8.76 -20.72 4.11
N LYS A 228 9.73 -21.40 3.48
CA LYS A 228 9.73 -21.65 2.03
C LYS A 228 8.53 -22.49 1.60
N GLU A 229 8.09 -23.46 2.40
CA GLU A 229 6.98 -24.35 2.03
C GLU A 229 5.65 -23.59 2.10
N ALA A 230 5.43 -22.83 3.18
CA ALA A 230 4.26 -21.98 3.31
C ALA A 230 4.22 -20.90 2.21
N MET A 231 5.36 -20.30 1.88
CA MET A 231 5.48 -19.32 0.81
C MET A 231 5.07 -19.90 -0.55
N GLU A 232 5.61 -21.06 -0.94
CA GLU A 232 5.30 -21.71 -2.21
C GLU A 232 3.83 -22.13 -2.27
N LYS A 233 3.26 -22.64 -1.18
CA LYS A 233 1.83 -22.95 -1.09
C LYS A 233 0.97 -21.71 -1.32
N HIS A 234 1.27 -20.61 -0.64
CA HIS A 234 0.54 -19.36 -0.78
C HIS A 234 0.69 -18.75 -2.18
N ALA A 235 1.87 -18.87 -2.79
CA ALA A 235 2.12 -18.45 -4.16
C ALA A 235 1.32 -19.28 -5.17
N ALA A 236 1.20 -20.60 -4.97
CA ALA A 236 0.41 -21.48 -5.83
C ALA A 236 -1.09 -21.16 -5.76
N GLU A 237 -1.65 -20.96 -4.55
CA GLU A 237 -3.04 -20.55 -4.36
C GLU A 237 -3.32 -19.20 -5.05
N SER A 238 -2.42 -18.23 -4.86
CA SER A 238 -2.51 -16.91 -5.50
C SER A 238 -2.42 -17.00 -7.03
N ARG A 239 -1.52 -17.85 -7.56
CA ARG A 239 -1.38 -18.09 -9.00
C ARG A 239 -2.67 -18.65 -9.58
N ALA A 240 -3.25 -19.67 -8.97
CA ALA A 240 -4.49 -20.29 -9.43
C ALA A 240 -5.64 -19.27 -9.49
N TRP A 241 -5.76 -18.43 -8.45
CA TRP A 241 -6.76 -17.36 -8.43
C TRP A 241 -6.54 -16.31 -9.52
N VAL A 242 -5.31 -15.80 -9.69
CA VAL A 242 -4.98 -14.79 -10.72
C VAL A 242 -5.27 -15.34 -12.12
N GLN A 243 -4.86 -16.58 -12.40
CA GLN A 243 -5.10 -17.22 -13.70
C GLN A 243 -6.60 -17.43 -13.96
N LYS A 244 -7.38 -17.78 -12.94
CA LYS A 244 -8.84 -17.87 -13.05
C LYS A 244 -9.45 -16.52 -13.39
N GLY A 245 -9.07 -15.45 -12.68
CA GLY A 245 -9.56 -14.10 -12.95
C GLY A 245 -9.23 -13.61 -14.37
N MET A 246 -8.01 -13.84 -14.85
CA MET A 246 -7.61 -13.48 -16.22
C MET A 246 -8.46 -14.20 -17.29
N LYS A 247 -8.81 -15.48 -17.06
CA LYS A 247 -9.69 -16.23 -17.98
C LYS A 247 -11.10 -15.68 -17.98
N GLU A 248 -11.68 -15.42 -16.80
CA GLU A 248 -13.01 -14.85 -16.67
C GLU A 248 -13.13 -13.48 -17.36
N ASP A 249 -12.11 -12.62 -17.22
CA ASP A 249 -12.09 -11.32 -17.88
C ASP A 249 -11.96 -11.43 -19.41
N ALA A 250 -11.13 -12.36 -19.90
CA ALA A 250 -11.03 -12.63 -21.34
C ALA A 250 -12.33 -13.17 -21.94
N GLU A 251 -13.12 -13.93 -21.17
CA GLU A 251 -14.43 -14.44 -21.60
C GLU A 251 -15.50 -13.34 -21.66
N LYS A 252 -15.47 -12.37 -20.73
CA LYS A 252 -16.39 -11.21 -20.75
C LYS A 252 -16.21 -10.35 -22.00
N LEU A 253 -14.98 -10.19 -22.47
CA LEU A 253 -14.67 -9.39 -23.68
C LEU A 253 -15.12 -10.05 -25.00
N LYS A 254 -15.50 -11.34 -24.96
CA LYS A 254 -16.01 -12.08 -26.13
C LYS A 254 -17.54 -12.05 -26.25
N LYS A 255 -18.25 -11.54 -25.23
CA LYS A 255 -19.71 -11.39 -25.19
C LYS A 255 -20.09 -9.96 -25.52
#